data_AF-U6MF97-F1
#
_entry.id   AF-U6MF97-F1
#
_cell.length_a   1.000
_cell.length_b   1.000
_cell.length_c   1.000
_cell.angle_alpha   90.00
_cell.angle_beta   90.00
_cell.angle_gamma   90.00
#
_symmetry.space_group_name_H-M   'P 1'
#
loop_
_entity.id
_entity.type
_entity.pdbx_description
1 polymer ?
#
loop_
_entity_poly.entity_id
_entity_poly.type
_entity_poly.pdbx_seq_one_letter_code
_entity_poly.pdbx_strand_id
1 'polypeptide(L)'
;MEGVSKLLVGNKSDLTAKKVVSFEEGKELADSCNIRFIETSAKSAQNVEEAFHIMASEIKARVQVGQQQSRQQQNVRIGPSQPVRGAGGCCSRS
;
A
#
# COMPACT_ATOMS: atom_id res chain seq x y z
N MET A 1 -1.51 -1.31 -14.79
CA MET A 1 -0.58 -0.75 -13.77
C MET A 1 -1.21 -0.96 -12.40
N GLU A 2 -1.10 -2.15 -11.83
CA GLU A 2 -1.65 -2.44 -10.50
C GLU A 2 -0.51 -2.54 -9.49
N GLY A 3 -0.72 -2.01 -8.27
CA GLY A 3 0.22 -2.13 -7.14
C GLY A 3 1.03 -0.89 -6.77
N VAL A 4 1.03 0.18 -7.55
CA VAL A 4 1.88 1.37 -7.30
C VAL A 4 1.11 2.48 -6.59
N SER A 5 1.65 3.04 -5.50
CA SER A 5 1.12 4.24 -4.84
C SER A 5 1.52 5.48 -5.62
N LYS A 6 0.57 6.39 -5.86
CA LYS A 6 0.78 7.59 -6.67
C LYS A 6 0.26 8.82 -5.94
N LEU A 7 1.03 9.89 -5.99
CA LEU A 7 0.72 11.20 -5.42
C LEU A 7 1.10 12.26 -6.46
N LEU A 8 0.16 13.14 -6.80
CA LEU A 8 0.43 14.30 -7.63
C LEU A 8 1.01 15.42 -6.75
N VAL A 9 2.15 15.97 -7.15
CA VAL A 9 2.84 17.03 -6.39
C VAL A 9 2.97 18.29 -7.23
N GLY A 10 2.28 19.35 -6.81
CA GLY A 10 2.46 20.70 -7.35
C GLY A 10 3.67 21.37 -6.69
N ASN A 11 4.86 21.22 -7.28
CA ASN A 11 6.08 21.81 -6.72
C ASN A 11 6.21 23.31 -7.06
N LYS A 12 7.05 24.02 -6.29
CA LYS A 12 7.34 25.47 -6.39
C LYS A 12 6.15 26.36 -6.04
N SER A 13 5.36 25.95 -5.04
CA SER A 13 4.21 26.73 -4.56
C SER A 13 4.58 28.13 -4.02
N ASP A 14 5.87 28.37 -3.73
CA ASP A 14 6.41 29.69 -3.36
C ASP A 14 6.37 30.72 -4.50
N LEU A 15 6.28 30.29 -5.77
CA LEU A 15 6.23 31.18 -6.93
C LEU A 15 4.80 31.58 -7.29
N THR A 16 4.05 32.12 -6.34
CA THR A 16 2.63 32.51 -6.52
C THR A 16 2.42 33.46 -7.69
N ALA A 17 3.32 34.43 -7.88
CA ALA A 17 3.25 35.39 -9.00
C ALA A 17 3.46 34.76 -10.40
N LYS A 18 4.02 33.56 -10.48
CA LYS A 18 4.22 32.80 -11.72
C LYS A 18 3.36 31.54 -11.77
N LYS A 19 2.38 31.42 -10.86
CA LYS A 19 1.50 30.25 -10.77
C LYS A 19 0.57 30.26 -11.99
N VAL A 20 0.65 29.20 -12.79
CA VAL A 20 -0.16 29.01 -14.01
C VAL A 20 -1.20 27.91 -13.87
N VAL A 21 -1.16 27.16 -12.76
CA VAL A 21 -2.13 26.12 -12.40
C VAL A 21 -2.62 26.45 -11.00
N SER A 22 -3.93 26.64 -10.83
CA SER A 22 -4.57 26.83 -9.54
C SER A 22 -4.53 25.55 -8.69
N PHE A 23 -4.81 25.68 -7.40
CA PHE A 23 -4.90 24.50 -6.53
C PHE A 23 -6.06 23.61 -6.96
N GLU A 24 -7.18 24.23 -7.34
CA GLU A 24 -8.41 23.58 -7.79
C GLU A 24 -8.17 22.74 -9.05
N GLU A 25 -7.52 23.30 -10.07
CA GLU A 25 -7.19 22.56 -11.31
C GLU A 25 -6.27 21.37 -11.03
N GLY A 26 -5.27 21.55 -10.17
CA GLY A 26 -4.39 20.45 -9.75
C GLY A 26 -5.14 19.35 -9.00
N LYS A 27 -6.09 19.73 -8.15
CA LYS A 27 -6.95 18.80 -7.42
C LYS A 27 -7.91 18.06 -8.35
N GLU A 28 -8.57 18.75 -9.27
CA GLU A 28 -9.47 18.14 -10.26
C GLU A 28 -8.73 17.10 -11.13
N LEU A 29 -7.50 17.41 -11.56
CA LEU A 29 -6.67 16.46 -12.29
C LEU A 29 -6.34 15.22 -11.44
N ALA A 30 -5.95 15.41 -10.19
CA ALA A 30 -5.66 14.30 -9.28
C ALA A 30 -6.90 13.44 -9.01
N ASP A 31 -8.06 14.05 -8.78
CA ASP A 31 -9.33 13.36 -8.58
C ASP A 31 -9.72 12.56 -9.83
N SER A 32 -9.53 13.12 -11.04
CA SER A 32 -9.77 12.41 -12.31
C SER A 32 -8.87 11.18 -12.51
N CYS A 33 -7.67 11.23 -11.94
CA CYS A 33 -6.70 10.13 -11.96
C CYS A 33 -6.84 9.19 -10.75
N ASN A 34 -7.75 9.50 -9.82
CA ASN A 34 -7.94 8.83 -8.54
C ASN A 34 -6.65 8.71 -7.71
N ILE A 35 -5.88 9.81 -7.67
CA ILE A 35 -4.66 9.98 -6.89
C ILE A 35 -4.80 11.19 -5.96
N ARG A 36 -3.99 11.27 -4.92
CA ARG A 36 -3.99 12.45 -4.03
C ARG A 36 -3.19 13.59 -4.66
N PHE A 37 -3.45 14.82 -4.21
CA PHE A 37 -2.73 16.03 -4.61
C PHE A 37 -2.18 16.76 -3.39
N ILE A 38 -0.96 17.29 -3.51
CA ILE A 38 -0.35 18.20 -2.54
C ILE A 38 0.53 19.24 -3.25
N GLU A 39 0.48 20.49 -2.79
CA GLU A 39 1.42 21.52 -3.23
C GLU A 39 2.61 21.59 -2.28
N THR A 40 3.82 21.68 -2.84
CA THR A 40 5.07 21.73 -2.09
C THR A 40 5.96 22.85 -2.58
N SER A 41 6.84 23.34 -1.71
CA SER A 41 7.97 24.16 -2.12
C SER A 41 9.25 23.52 -1.60
N ALA A 42 10.04 22.95 -2.51
CA ALA A 42 11.38 22.50 -2.19
C ALA A 42 12.30 23.63 -1.70
N LYS A 43 12.02 24.89 -2.10
CA LYS A 43 12.81 26.06 -1.72
C LYS A 43 12.59 26.45 -0.24
N SER A 44 11.35 26.47 0.21
CA SER A 44 10.99 26.82 1.60
C SER A 44 10.76 25.59 2.49
N ALA A 45 11.03 24.39 1.97
CA ALA A 45 10.73 23.10 2.61
C ALA A 45 9.25 22.91 2.98
N GLN A 46 8.33 23.71 2.42
CA GLN A 46 6.91 23.61 2.73
C GLN A 46 6.30 22.35 2.14
N ASN A 47 5.59 21.61 2.99
CA ASN A 47 4.83 20.39 2.68
C ASN A 47 5.66 19.23 2.10
N VAL A 48 6.99 19.36 2.07
CA VAL A 48 7.89 18.31 1.58
C VAL A 48 7.79 17.08 2.49
N GLU A 49 7.92 17.27 3.81
CA GLU A 49 7.79 16.19 4.80
C GLU A 49 6.41 15.52 4.74
N GLU A 50 5.35 16.32 4.62
CA GLU A 50 3.99 15.81 4.52
C GLU A 50 3.77 14.96 3.26
N ALA A 51 4.32 15.37 2.11
CA ALA A 51 4.28 14.56 0.89
C ALA A 51 4.94 13.18 1.08
N PHE A 52 6.07 13.12 1.78
CA PHE A 52 6.72 11.85 2.13
C PHE A 52 5.88 11.02 3.10
N HIS A 53 5.29 11.65 4.13
CA HIS A 53 4.48 10.95 5.13
C HIS A 53 3.20 10.35 4.51
N ILE A 54 2.57 11.08 3.60
CA ILE A 54 1.39 10.65 2.82
C ILE A 54 1.72 9.37 2.03
N MET A 55 2.84 9.37 1.31
CA MET A 55 3.29 8.21 0.52
C MET A 55 3.68 7.03 1.40
N ALA A 56 4.46 7.26 2.46
CA ALA A 56 4.88 6.19 3.37
C ALA A 56 3.68 5.52 4.05
N SER A 57 2.71 6.30 4.49
CA SER A 57 1.47 5.80 5.09
C SER A 57 0.65 4.95 4.11
N GLU A 58 0.59 5.36 2.84
CA GLU A 58 -0.13 4.62 1.81
C GLU A 58 0.53 3.27 1.50
N ILE A 59 1.86 3.27 1.37
CA ILE A 59 2.64 2.05 1.14
C ILE A 59 2.45 1.10 2.31
N LYS A 60 2.57 1.60 3.55
CA LYS A 60 2.36 0.80 4.77
C LYS A 60 0.97 0.17 4.80
N ALA A 61 -0.08 0.93 4.52
CA ALA A 61 -1.44 0.42 4.50
C ALA A 61 -1.61 -0.72 3.48
N ARG A 62 -1.05 -0.58 2.28
CA ARG A 62 -1.10 -1.62 1.24
C ARG A 62 -0.37 -2.90 1.65
N VAL A 63 0.83 -2.78 2.23
CA VAL A 63 1.59 -3.93 2.72
C VAL A 63 0.83 -4.67 3.82
N GLN A 64 0.19 -3.95 4.75
CA GLN A 64 -0.60 -4.56 5.82
C GLN A 64 -1.81 -5.35 5.29
N VAL A 65 -2.51 -4.81 4.30
CA VAL A 65 -3.64 -5.52 3.65
C VAL A 65 -3.16 -6.81 2.97
N GLY A 66 -2.04 -6.76 2.24
CA GLY A 66 -1.45 -7.96 1.62
C GLY A 66 -1.06 -9.03 2.65
N GLN A 67 -0.53 -8.63 3.80
CA GLN A 67 -0.18 -9.54 4.90
C GLN A 67 -1.39 -10.17 5.59
N GLN A 68 -2.51 -9.45 5.70
CA GLN A 68 -3.76 -9.99 6.23
C GLN A 68 -4.38 -11.04 5.29
N GLN A 69 -4.36 -10.80 3.98
CA GLN A 69 -4.83 -11.78 2.99
C GLN A 69 -4.01 -13.07 3.01
N SER A 70 -2.67 -12.98 3.16
CA SER A 70 -1.83 -14.18 3.28
C SER A 70 -2.10 -14.98 4.57
N ARG A 71 -2.46 -14.31 5.68
CA ARG A 71 -2.77 -14.98 6.95
C ARG A 71 -4.11 -15.72 6.93
N GLN A 72 -5.10 -15.20 6.21
CA GLN A 72 -6.40 -15.90 6.09
C GLN A 72 -6.30 -17.19 5.26
N GLN A 73 -5.40 -17.26 4.28
CA GLN A 73 -5.15 -18.49 3.53
C GLN A 73 -4.39 -19.57 4.33
N GLN A 74 -3.69 -19.20 5.41
CA GLN A 74 -2.97 -20.15 6.26
C GLN A 74 -3.84 -20.82 7.32
N ASN A 75 -5.13 -20.46 7.45
CA ASN A 75 -6.05 -21.14 8.36
C ASN A 75 -6.68 -22.37 7.66
N VAL A 76 -5.85 -23.32 7.23
CA VAL A 76 -6.32 -24.64 6.80
C VAL A 76 -6.85 -25.34 8.05
N ARG A 77 -8.17 -25.51 8.14
CA ARG A 77 -8.81 -26.23 9.24
C ARG A 77 -8.40 -27.70 9.20
N ILE A 78 -7.42 -28.08 10.03
CA ILE A 78 -7.16 -29.48 10.35
C ILE A 78 -8.36 -29.94 11.18
N GLY A 79 -9.31 -30.63 10.53
CA GLY A 79 -10.41 -31.30 11.21
C GLY A 79 -9.87 -32.38 12.18
N PRO A 80 -10.65 -32.82 13.17
CA PRO A 80 -10.21 -33.84 14.12
C PRO A 80 -9.73 -35.07 13.34
N SER A 81 -8.48 -35.46 13.60
CA SER A 81 -7.83 -36.61 12.99
C SER A 81 -8.70 -37.85 13.16
N GLN A 82 -9.16 -38.44 12.05
CA GLN A 82 -9.66 -39.81 12.09
C GLN A 82 -8.48 -40.72 12.45
N PRO A 83 -8.63 -41.63 13.43
CA PRO A 83 -7.60 -42.60 13.72
C PRO A 83 -7.43 -43.48 12.48
N VAL A 84 -6.26 -43.39 11.85
CA VAL A 84 -5.85 -44.35 10.83
C VAL A 84 -5.88 -45.71 11.50
N ARG A 85 -6.85 -46.55 11.12
CA ARG A 85 -6.90 -47.94 11.53
C ARG A 85 -5.63 -48.59 11.00
N GLY A 86 -4.68 -48.83 11.90
CA GLY A 86 -3.45 -49.55 11.62
C GLY A 86 -3.79 -50.96 11.14
N ALA A 87 -3.76 -51.14 9.83
CA ALA A 87 -3.72 -52.45 9.21
C ALA A 87 -2.27 -52.96 9.29
N GLY A 88 -2.09 -54.04 10.05
CA GLY A 88 -1.13 -55.12 9.80
C GLY A 88 0.34 -54.74 9.65
N GLY A 89 1.13 -55.04 10.69
CA GLY A 89 2.58 -54.84 10.67
C GLY A 89 3.37 -55.76 9.75
N CYS A 90 4.67 -55.49 9.64
CA CYS A 90 5.75 -56.46 9.56
C CYS A 90 7.10 -55.72 9.64
N CYS A 91 7.80 -55.82 10.76
CA CYS A 91 9.21 -55.44 10.87
C CYS A 91 9.95 -56.60 11.55
N SER A 92 10.51 -57.51 10.75
CA SER A 92 11.48 -58.51 11.23
C SER A 92 12.89 -58.04 10.91
N ARG A 93 13.67 -57.87 11.98
CA ARG A 93 15.13 -57.70 12.02
C ARG A 93 15.87 -58.67 11.09
N SER A 94 16.87 -58.16 10.36
CA SER A 94 18.19 -58.78 10.14
C SER A 94 19.16 -57.69 9.72
#